data_AF-W0Z890-F1
#
_entry.id   AF-W0Z890-F1
#
_cell.length_a   1.000
_cell.length_b   1.000
_cell.length_c   1.000
_cell.angle_alpha   90.00
_cell.angle_beta   90.00
_cell.angle_gamma   90.00
#
_symmetry.space_group_name_H-M   'P 1'
#
loop_
_entity.id
_entity.type
_entity.pdbx_description
1 polymer ?
#
loop_
_entity_poly.entity_id
_entity_poly.type
_entity_poly.pdbx_seq_one_letter_code
_entity_poly.pdbx_strand_id
1 'polypeptide(L)'
;MREIIIGGRSITVSHVKTETTEYGDIQRYRIDVSGSDAVTHLSSLRSSPNIDARVMASVIDTELLLGYEGSAESGLLRDPGIRAWRDQHRPLIEQALDRLRDEMKDLPPEPVSDVERLLLRAFDINANDEVRGA
;
A
#
# COMPACT_ATOMS: atom_id res chain seq x y z
N MET A 1 -7.21 0.86 -12.09
CA MET A 1 -6.30 2.00 -11.83
C MET A 1 -6.97 2.90 -10.81
N ARG A 2 -6.20 3.48 -9.89
CA ARG A 2 -6.65 4.55 -8.99
C ARG A 2 -5.54 5.62 -8.88
N GLU A 3 -5.94 6.89 -8.78
CA GLU A 3 -5.04 8.04 -8.70
C GLU A 3 -5.36 8.87 -7.47
N ILE A 4 -4.33 9.45 -6.85
CA ILE A 4 -4.44 10.51 -5.84
C ILE A 4 -3.43 11.62 -6.13
N ILE A 5 -3.78 12.86 -5.77
CA ILE A 5 -2.90 14.02 -5.93
C ILE A 5 -2.45 14.49 -4.54
N ILE A 6 -1.15 14.59 -4.34
CA ILE A 6 -0.53 15.08 -3.10
C ILE A 6 0.56 16.08 -3.47
N GLY A 7 0.61 17.25 -2.83
CA GLY A 7 1.69 18.22 -3.04
C GLY A 7 1.98 18.53 -4.52
N GLY A 8 0.94 18.62 -5.36
CA GLY A 8 1.06 18.88 -6.80
C GLY A 8 1.55 17.71 -7.66
N ARG A 9 1.81 16.53 -7.10
CA ARG A 9 2.15 15.32 -7.85
C ARG A 9 1.00 14.32 -7.85
N SER A 10 0.78 13.68 -8.99
CA SER A 10 -0.09 12.52 -9.13
C SER A 10 0.67 11.25 -8.72
N ILE A 11 0.02 10.42 -7.91
CA ILE A 11 0.42 9.05 -7.60
C ILE A 11 -0.63 8.14 -8.23
N THR A 12 -0.22 7.39 -9.24
CA THR A 12 -1.10 6.47 -9.97
C THR A 12 -0.72 5.04 -9.64
N VAL A 13 -1.71 4.25 -9.24
CA VAL A 13 -1.57 2.82 -8.99
C VAL A 13 -2.39 2.04 -10.00
N SER A 14 -1.74 1.10 -10.67
CA SER A 14 -2.36 0.23 -11.68
C SER A 14 -2.11 -1.24 -11.34
N HIS A 15 -3.14 -2.07 -11.42
CA HIS A 15 -2.98 -3.52 -11.37
C HIS A 15 -2.33 -3.99 -12.66
N VAL A 16 -1.34 -4.87 -12.54
CA VAL A 16 -0.52 -5.34 -13.66
C VAL A 16 -0.69 -6.83 -13.88
N LYS A 17 -0.74 -7.62 -12.81
CA LYS A 17 -0.77 -9.08 -12.90
C LYS A 17 -1.41 -9.68 -11.66
N THR A 18 -2.17 -10.75 -11.86
CA THR A 18 -2.53 -11.71 -10.82
C THR A 18 -1.71 -12.97 -11.02
N GLU A 19 -1.11 -13.47 -9.96
CA GLU A 19 -0.38 -14.73 -9.94
C GLU A 19 -1.03 -15.66 -8.93
N THR A 20 -1.69 -16.70 -9.43
CA THR A 20 -2.33 -17.71 -8.59
C THR A 20 -1.29 -18.69 -8.08
N THR A 21 -1.22 -18.83 -6.76
CA THR A 21 -0.33 -19.78 -6.07
C THR A 21 -1.15 -20.75 -5.22
N GLU A 22 -0.51 -21.79 -4.70
CA GLU A 22 -1.15 -22.70 -3.72
C GLU A 22 -1.55 -22.00 -2.41
N TYR A 23 -0.99 -20.82 -2.14
CA TYR A 23 -1.25 -20.01 -0.95
C TYR A 23 -2.28 -18.89 -1.18
N GLY A 24 -2.79 -18.76 -2.41
CA GLY A 24 -3.73 -17.71 -2.81
C GLY A 24 -3.21 -16.86 -3.98
N ASP A 25 -3.97 -15.82 -4.33
CA ASP A 25 -3.65 -14.94 -5.44
C ASP A 25 -2.74 -13.78 -4.99
N ILE A 26 -1.57 -13.67 -5.64
CA ILE A 26 -0.67 -12.53 -5.50
C ILE A 26 -1.03 -11.49 -6.55
N GLN A 27 -1.52 -10.34 -6.11
CA GLN A 27 -1.80 -9.18 -6.94
C GLN A 27 -0.55 -8.32 -7.03
N ARG A 28 -0.15 -7.96 -8.25
CA ARG A 28 0.98 -7.06 -8.52
C ARG A 28 0.45 -5.73 -9.04
N TYR A 29 0.84 -4.66 -8.37
CA TYR A 29 0.51 -3.29 -8.70
C TYR A 29 1.77 -2.54 -9.12
N ARG A 30 1.66 -1.72 -10.16
CA ARG A 30 2.68 -0.74 -10.56
C ARG A 30 2.31 0.61 -9.99
N ILE A 31 3.31 1.33 -9.50
CA ILE A 31 3.16 2.68 -8.97
C ILE A 31 4.00 3.64 -9.80
N ASP A 32 3.36 4.70 -10.25
CA ASP A 32 3.97 5.79 -11.01
C ASP A 32 3.71 7.12 -10.27
N VAL A 33 4.73 7.98 -10.19
CA VAL A 33 4.60 9.34 -9.63
C VAL A 33 4.97 10.37 -10.68
N SER A 34 4.09 11.34 -10.92
CA SER A 34 4.32 12.39 -11.91
C SER A 34 5.63 13.15 -11.64
N GLY A 35 6.41 13.41 -12.68
CA GLY A 35 7.71 14.09 -12.58
C GLY A 35 8.82 13.23 -11.99
N SER A 36 8.70 11.90 -12.10
CA SER A 36 9.74 10.92 -11.81
C SER A 36 9.66 9.80 -12.85
N ASP A 37 10.81 9.30 -13.27
CA ASP A 37 10.91 8.09 -14.10
C ASP A 37 11.10 6.83 -13.25
N ALA A 38 11.17 6.98 -11.91
CA ALA A 38 11.22 5.85 -11.02
C ALA A 38 9.86 5.13 -11.02
N VAL A 39 9.91 3.83 -11.29
CA VAL A 39 8.74 2.94 -11.25
C VAL A 39 9.03 1.87 -10.21
N THR A 40 8.06 1.62 -9.34
CA THR A 40 8.11 0.55 -8.35
C THR A 40 6.89 -0.36 -8.49
N HIS A 41 6.96 -1.50 -7.84
CA HIS A 41 5.87 -2.47 -7.80
C HIS A 41 5.59 -2.89 -6.38
N LEU A 42 4.30 -2.93 -6.03
CA LEU A 42 3.81 -3.51 -4.80
C LEU A 42 3.19 -4.87 -5.13
N SER A 43 3.60 -5.91 -4.42
CA SER A 43 2.94 -7.22 -4.46
C SER A 43 2.18 -7.45 -3.18
N SER A 44 0.93 -7.92 -3.27
CA SER A 44 0.06 -8.15 -2.12
C SER A 44 -0.73 -9.44 -2.31
N LEU A 45 -0.79 -10.26 -1.26
CA LEU A 45 -1.65 -11.45 -1.22
C LEU A 45 -3.09 -10.97 -0.99
N ARG A 46 -3.93 -11.02 -2.03
CA ARG A 46 -5.31 -10.56 -1.98
C ARG A 46 -6.18 -11.33 -2.96
N SER A 47 -7.40 -11.63 -2.55
CA SER A 47 -8.39 -12.31 -3.39
C SER A 47 -8.90 -11.44 -4.55
N SER A 48 -8.78 -10.11 -4.45
CA SER A 48 -9.28 -9.17 -5.46
C SER A 48 -8.16 -8.32 -6.07
N PRO A 49 -8.13 -8.13 -7.41
CA PRO A 49 -7.21 -7.20 -8.07
C PRO A 49 -7.62 -5.73 -7.89
N ASN A 50 -8.74 -5.44 -7.21
CA ASN A 50 -9.25 -4.09 -7.05
C ASN A 50 -8.27 -3.18 -6.30
N ILE A 51 -8.18 -1.94 -6.75
CA ILE A 51 -7.32 -0.90 -6.18
C ILE A 51 -8.19 0.01 -5.33
N ASP A 52 -8.39 -0.37 -4.08
CA ASP A 52 -9.16 0.36 -3.08
C ASP A 52 -8.24 1.15 -2.15
N ALA A 53 -8.81 1.68 -1.05
CA ALA A 53 -8.07 2.49 -0.09
C ALA A 53 -6.93 1.72 0.59
N ARG A 54 -7.05 0.40 0.74
CA ARG A 54 -6.02 -0.46 1.35
C ARG A 54 -4.77 -0.47 0.49
N VAL A 55 -4.95 -0.68 -0.82
CA VAL A 55 -3.82 -0.68 -1.78
C VAL A 55 -3.15 0.68 -1.81
N MET A 56 -3.94 1.77 -1.90
CA MET A 56 -3.38 3.11 -1.91
C MET A 56 -2.63 3.44 -0.62
N ALA A 57 -3.16 3.05 0.54
CA ALA A 57 -2.52 3.27 1.83
C ALA A 57 -1.20 2.50 1.93
N SER A 58 -1.18 1.22 1.53
CA SER A 58 0.03 0.42 1.48
C SER A 58 1.08 1.03 0.55
N VAL A 59 0.69 1.55 -0.61
CA VAL A 59 1.62 2.24 -1.52
C VAL A 59 2.25 3.47 -0.86
N ILE A 60 1.46 4.34 -0.22
CA ILE A 60 2.00 5.52 0.45
C ILE A 60 2.97 5.13 1.57
N ASP A 61 2.55 4.17 2.40
CA ASP A 61 3.33 3.74 3.56
C ASP A 61 4.66 3.10 3.11
N THR A 62 4.59 2.18 2.14
CA THR A 62 5.74 1.39 1.67
C THR A 62 6.61 2.08 0.62
N GLU A 63 6.17 3.13 -0.05
CA GLU A 63 6.98 3.76 -1.10
C GLU A 63 7.33 5.21 -0.83
N LEU A 64 6.61 5.89 0.08
CA LEU A 64 6.85 7.30 0.39
C LEU A 64 7.23 7.52 1.86
N LEU A 65 6.66 6.75 2.78
CA LEU A 65 6.88 6.94 4.22
C LEU A 65 7.86 5.94 4.86
N LEU A 66 8.40 4.97 4.12
CA LEU A 66 9.44 4.07 4.61
C LEU A 66 10.57 4.83 5.34
N GLY A 67 10.71 4.53 6.63
CA GLY A 67 11.61 5.26 7.55
C GLY A 67 12.83 4.47 8.05
N TYR A 68 13.17 3.32 7.47
CA TYR A 68 14.32 2.51 7.90
C TYR A 68 15.61 2.88 7.15
N GLU A 69 16.77 2.55 7.73
CA GLU A 69 18.10 2.75 7.14
C GLU A 69 18.22 1.95 5.82
N GLY A 70 18.30 2.66 4.69
CA GLY A 70 18.31 2.07 3.34
C GLY A 70 17.06 2.33 2.51
N SER A 71 15.98 2.87 3.09
CA SER A 71 14.75 3.18 2.32
C SER A 71 15.00 4.21 1.22
N ALA A 72 15.93 5.15 1.42
CA ALA A 72 16.34 6.14 0.41
C ALA A 72 16.91 5.51 -0.88
N GLU A 73 17.33 4.25 -0.82
CA GLU A 73 17.93 3.51 -1.94
C GLU A 73 16.96 2.44 -2.50
N SER A 74 15.66 2.53 -2.20
CA SER A 74 14.64 1.58 -2.67
C SER A 74 13.48 2.27 -3.39
N GLY A 75 12.86 1.55 -4.33
CA GLY A 75 11.60 1.94 -4.98
C GLY A 75 11.60 3.37 -5.50
N LEU A 76 10.52 4.11 -5.19
CA LEU A 76 10.36 5.51 -5.56
C LEU A 76 11.37 6.44 -4.86
N LEU A 77 11.76 6.09 -3.64
CA LEU A 77 12.70 6.91 -2.87
C LEU A 77 14.11 6.88 -3.45
N ARG A 78 14.46 6.01 -4.41
CA ARG A 78 15.72 6.11 -5.18
C ARG A 78 15.84 7.43 -5.93
N ASP A 79 14.72 8.01 -6.35
CA ASP A 79 14.71 9.29 -7.03
C ASP A 79 14.90 10.45 -6.03
N PRO A 80 15.99 11.23 -6.12
CA PRO A 80 16.26 12.34 -5.22
C PRO A 80 15.18 13.42 -5.27
N GLY A 81 14.56 13.65 -6.44
CA GLY A 81 13.46 14.59 -6.61
C GLY A 81 12.19 14.15 -5.89
N ILE A 82 11.93 12.83 -5.84
CA ILE A 82 10.84 12.27 -5.03
C ILE A 82 11.14 12.40 -3.55
N ARG A 83 12.38 12.11 -3.10
CA ARG A 83 12.75 12.29 -1.68
C ARG A 83 12.55 13.73 -1.21
N ALA A 84 13.08 14.70 -1.98
CA ALA A 84 12.94 16.11 -1.65
C ALA A 84 11.48 16.56 -1.62
N TRP A 85 10.68 16.15 -2.63
CA TRP A 85 9.25 16.44 -2.66
C TRP A 85 8.51 15.81 -1.46
N ARG A 86 8.81 14.55 -1.12
CA ARG A 86 8.24 13.81 0.00
C ARG A 86 8.57 14.50 1.32
N ASP A 87 9.81 14.93 1.52
CA ASP A 87 10.22 15.61 2.75
C ASP A 87 9.54 16.98 2.89
N GLN A 88 9.39 17.72 1.79
CA GLN A 88 8.67 19.00 1.77
C GLN A 88 7.17 18.85 2.04
N HIS A 89 6.54 17.78 1.55
CA HIS A 89 5.10 17.57 1.62
C HIS A 89 4.68 16.46 2.59
N ARG A 90 5.58 16.02 3.48
CA ARG A 90 5.33 14.92 4.43
C ARG A 90 4.00 15.07 5.19
N PRO A 91 3.62 16.25 5.72
CA PRO A 91 2.33 16.40 6.39
C PRO A 91 1.11 16.12 5.48
N LEU A 92 1.19 16.46 4.19
CA LEU A 92 0.11 16.19 3.24
C LEU A 92 0.04 14.71 2.87
N ILE A 93 1.19 14.02 2.82
CA ILE A 93 1.27 12.58 2.58
C ILE A 93 0.66 11.83 3.76
N GLU A 94 1.00 12.21 4.98
CA GLU A 94 0.42 11.64 6.21
C GLU A 94 -1.10 11.90 6.28
N GLN A 95 -1.56 13.11 5.96
CA GLN A 95 -2.99 13.42 5.89
C GLN A 95 -3.72 12.62 4.79
N ALA A 96 -3.08 12.34 3.66
CA ALA A 96 -3.65 11.47 2.64
C ALA A 96 -3.75 10.03 3.13
N LEU A 97 -2.75 9.54 3.84
CA LEU A 97 -2.77 8.21 4.46
C LEU A 97 -3.89 8.07 5.49
N ASP A 98 -4.09 9.08 6.34
CA ASP A 98 -5.18 9.07 7.33
C ASP A 98 -6.56 9.07 6.67
N ARG A 99 -6.75 9.85 5.60
CA ARG A 99 -7.99 9.80 4.80
C ARG A 99 -8.24 8.42 4.20
N LEU A 100 -7.21 7.76 3.68
CA LEU A 100 -7.32 6.41 3.14
C LEU A 100 -7.66 5.40 4.25
N ARG A 101 -7.08 5.56 5.45
CA ARG A 101 -7.42 4.74 6.62
C ARG A 101 -8.88 4.92 7.05
N ASP A 102 -9.41 6.14 6.96
CA ASP A 102 -10.82 6.39 7.21
C ASP A 102 -11.71 5.72 6.16
N GLU A 103 -11.39 5.85 4.87
CA GLU A 103 -12.09 5.14 3.79
C GLU A 103 -12.07 3.61 3.97
N MET A 104 -10.99 3.06 4.53
CA MET A 104 -10.87 1.62 4.80
C MET A 104 -11.90 1.10 5.81
N LYS A 105 -12.38 1.95 6.73
CA LYS A 105 -13.37 1.56 7.75
C LYS A 105 -14.73 1.20 7.15
N ASP A 106 -15.03 1.75 5.98
CA ASP A 106 -16.28 1.50 5.26
C ASP A 106 -16.18 0.32 4.27
N LEU A 107 -14.98 -0.25 4.09
CA LEU A 107 -14.77 -1.37 3.18
C LEU A 107 -15.14 -2.70 3.87
N PRO A 108 -15.81 -3.62 3.16
CA PRO A 108 -16.04 -4.96 3.67
C PRO A 108 -14.69 -5.64 3.97
N PRO A 109 -14.60 -6.50 4.99
CA PRO A 109 -13.36 -7.20 5.31
C PRO A 109 -12.89 -7.99 4.10
N GLU A 110 -11.57 -8.02 3.88
CA GLU A 110 -11.01 -8.87 2.82
C GLU A 110 -11.36 -10.34 3.10
N PRO A 111 -11.79 -11.10 2.08
CA PRO A 111 -11.95 -12.54 2.21
C PRO A 111 -10.60 -13.15 2.58
N VAL A 112 -10.50 -13.67 3.80
CA VAL A 112 -9.31 -14.38 4.28
C VAL A 112 -9.31 -15.77 3.65
N SER A 113 -8.24 -16.12 2.92
CA SER A 113 -8.06 -17.46 2.38
C SER A 113 -7.92 -18.50 3.48
N ASP A 114 -8.20 -19.78 3.20
CA ASP A 114 -8.05 -20.85 4.19
C ASP A 114 -6.60 -20.99 4.69
N VAL A 115 -5.62 -20.69 3.82
CA VAL A 115 -4.19 -20.67 4.16
C VAL A 115 -3.86 -19.50 5.08
N GLU A 116 -4.35 -18.29 4.80
CA GLU A 116 -4.16 -17.15 5.72
C GLU A 116 -4.83 -17.42 7.07
N ARG A 117 -6.01 -18.04 7.11
CA ARG A 117 -6.63 -18.46 8.39
C ARG A 117 -5.76 -19.46 9.15
N LEU A 118 -5.13 -20.40 8.44
CA LEU A 118 -4.21 -21.37 9.04
C LEU A 118 -2.98 -20.66 9.62
N LEU A 119 -2.38 -19.73 8.89
CA LEU A 119 -1.24 -18.93 9.35
C LEU A 119 -1.61 -18.08 10.56
N LEU A 120 -2.73 -17.36 10.50
CA LEU A 120 -3.24 -16.56 11.61
C LEU A 120 -3.43 -17.40 12.88
N ARG A 121 -4.02 -18.60 12.76
CA ARG A 121 -4.13 -19.54 13.89
C ARG A 121 -2.78 -20.04 14.39
N ALA A 122 -1.84 -20.34 13.49
CA ALA A 122 -0.52 -20.84 13.86
C ALA A 122 0.31 -19.80 14.64
N PHE A 123 0.10 -18.51 14.36
CA PHE A 123 0.74 -17.39 15.06
C PHE A 123 -0.08 -16.81 16.21
N ASP A 124 -1.23 -17.43 16.56
CA ASP A 124 -2.18 -16.96 17.58
C ASP A 124 -2.66 -15.51 17.35
N ILE A 125 -2.68 -15.08 16.08
CA ILE A 125 -3.17 -13.76 15.66
C ILE A 125 -4.65 -13.90 15.34
N ASN A 126 -5.52 -13.50 16.27
CA ASN A 126 -6.95 -13.46 16.00
C ASN A 126 -7.28 -12.29 15.08
N ALA A 127 -7.92 -12.59 13.95
CA ALA A 127 -8.43 -11.59 13.00
C ALA A 127 -9.50 -10.63 13.59
N ASN A 128 -9.88 -10.82 14.86
CA ASN A 128 -10.89 -10.03 15.59
C ASN A 128 -10.30 -9.09 16.65
N ASP A 129 -8.97 -9.03 16.83
CA ASP A 129 -8.35 -8.19 17.88
C ASP A 129 -8.23 -6.70 17.51
N GLU A 130 -8.79 -6.24 16.38
CA GLU A 130 -8.80 -4.81 16.01
C GLU A 130 -9.91 -3.97 16.65
N VAL A 131 -10.75 -4.51 17.54
CA VAL A 131 -11.74 -3.69 18.28
C VAL A 131 -11.83 -4.11 19.74
N ARG A 132 -10.87 -3.65 20.56
CA ARG A 132 -11.05 -3.31 21.99
C ARG A 132 -9.75 -2.78 22.61
N GLY A 133 -9.43 -1.53 22.30
CA GLY A 133 -8.64 -0.69 23.21
C GLY A 133 -9.59 0.07 24.12
N ALA A 134 -9.69 -0.38 25.37
CA ALA A 134 -10.26 0.37 26.48
C ALA A 134 -9.16 1.17 27.18
#